data_AF-A0A946U4P0-F1
#
_entry.id   AF-A0A946U4P0-F1
#
_cell.length_a   1.000
_cell.length_b   1.000
_cell.length_c   1.000
_cell.angle_alpha   90.00
_cell.angle_beta   90.00
_cell.angle_gamma   90.00
#
_symmetry.space_group_name_H-M   'P 1'
#
loop_
_entity.id
_entity.type
_entity.pdbx_description
1 polymer ?
#
loop_
_entity_poly.entity_id
_entity_poly.type
_entity_poly.pdbx_seq_one_letter_code
_entity_poly.pdbx_strand_id
1 'polypeptide(L)'
;MSDPNLKDLLNRLQDALDRTESVDEETLQLVKELDEDINRLIETGAEGDDYDNLVERAQSVETRFAVDHPVAERFLREIIDALARIGI
;
A
#
# COMPACT_ATOMS: atom_id res chain seq x y z
N MET A 1 -12.38 6.92 12.98
CA MET A 1 -12.29 5.49 13.32
C MET A 1 -11.31 4.93 12.33
N SER A 2 -10.07 4.62 12.72
CA SER A 2 -9.05 4.11 11.79
C SER A 2 -9.56 2.83 11.13
N ASP A 3 -9.63 2.78 9.80
CA ASP A 3 -10.11 1.61 9.07
C ASP A 3 -9.23 0.39 9.37
N PRO A 4 -9.69 -0.56 10.20
CA PRO A 4 -8.86 -1.69 10.63
C PRO A 4 -8.51 -2.62 9.45
N ASN A 5 -9.27 -2.55 8.36
CA ASN A 5 -9.00 -3.30 7.14
C ASN A 5 -7.70 -2.87 6.47
N LEU A 6 -7.37 -1.57 6.44
CA LEU A 6 -6.22 -1.10 5.68
C LEU A 6 -4.91 -1.53 6.34
N LYS A 7 -4.85 -1.41 7.66
CA LYS A 7 -3.73 -1.91 8.49
C LYS A 7 -3.57 -3.43 8.40
N ASP A 8 -4.66 -4.18 8.33
CA ASP A 8 -4.62 -5.64 8.18
C ASP A 8 -4.10 -6.03 6.79
N LEU A 9 -4.53 -5.34 5.73
CA LEU A 9 -4.05 -5.54 4.37
C LEU A 9 -2.56 -5.23 4.23
N LEU A 10 -2.08 -4.13 4.83
CA LEU A 10 -0.66 -3.75 4.82
C LEU A 10 0.21 -4.79 5.53
N ASN A 11 -0.23 -5.31 6.68
CA ASN A 11 0.48 -6.40 7.36
C ASN A 11 0.52 -7.66 6.51
N ARG A 12 -0.58 -8.02 5.84
CA ARG A 12 -0.61 -9.19 4.95
C ARG A 12 0.28 -9.02 3.73
N LEU A 13 0.33 -7.82 3.16
CA LEU A 13 1.26 -7.48 2.08
C LEU A 13 2.70 -7.68 2.56
N GLN A 14 3.04 -7.14 3.72
CA GLN A 14 4.39 -7.24 4.29
C GLN A 14 4.77 -8.69 4.61
N ASP A 15 3.86 -9.49 5.16
CA ASP A 15 4.05 -10.93 5.45
C ASP A 15 4.20 -11.76 4.15
N ALA A 16 3.47 -11.40 3.08
CA ALA A 16 3.61 -12.03 1.78
C ALA A 16 4.97 -11.71 1.12
N LEU A 17 5.47 -10.49 1.32
CA LEU A 17 6.77 -10.04 0.84
C LEU A 17 7.92 -10.66 1.65
N ASP A 18 7.80 -10.74 2.98
CA ASP A 18 8.81 -11.37 3.86
C ASP A 18 8.96 -12.87 3.59
N ARG A 19 7.86 -13.54 3.24
CA ARG A 19 7.88 -14.94 2.78
C ARG A 19 8.52 -15.13 1.42
N THR A 20 8.67 -14.07 0.65
CA THR A 20 9.22 -14.13 -0.71
C THR A 20 10.66 -13.64 -0.67
N GLU A 21 11.61 -14.57 -0.76
CA GLU A 21 13.06 -14.34 -0.65
C GLU A 21 13.68 -13.45 -1.77
N SER A 22 12.85 -12.87 -2.64
CA SER A 22 13.26 -12.14 -3.86
C SER A 22 12.71 -10.71 -3.95
N VAL A 23 12.15 -10.16 -2.87
CA VAL A 23 11.74 -8.75 -2.87
C VAL A 23 12.97 -7.86 -2.76
N ASP A 24 13.19 -7.00 -3.77
CA ASP A 24 14.25 -5.99 -3.73
C ASP A 24 14.05 -5.02 -2.55
N GLU A 25 15.16 -4.59 -1.93
CA GLU A 25 15.16 -3.65 -0.80
C GLU A 25 14.41 -2.34 -1.14
N GLU A 26 14.52 -1.89 -2.39
CA GLU A 26 13.81 -0.70 -2.89
C GLU A 26 12.29 -0.87 -2.81
N THR A 27 11.79 -2.07 -3.11
CA THR A 27 10.36 -2.36 -3.07
C THR A 27 9.85 -2.52 -1.65
N LEU A 28 10.64 -3.13 -0.76
CA LEU A 28 10.38 -3.14 0.68
C LEU A 28 10.29 -1.72 1.25
N GLN A 29 11.19 -0.84 0.82
CA GLN A 29 11.19 0.56 1.25
C GLN A 29 9.95 1.29 0.76
N LEU A 30 9.55 1.12 -0.50
CA LEU A 30 8.33 1.72 -1.05
C LEU A 30 7.07 1.28 -0.31
N VAL A 31 6.96 0.00 0.05
CA VAL A 31 5.81 -0.50 0.84
C VAL A 31 5.80 0.09 2.25
N LYS A 32 6.97 0.27 2.88
CA LYS A 32 7.09 0.94 4.17
C LYS A 32 6.69 2.41 4.10
N GLU A 33 7.13 3.14 3.08
CA GLU A 33 6.72 4.52 2.88
C GLU A 33 5.21 4.63 2.67
N LEU A 34 4.64 3.71 1.89
CA LEU A 34 3.19 3.65 1.69
C LEU A 34 2.44 3.43 3.02
N ASP A 35 2.91 2.51 3.87
CA ASP A 35 2.30 2.27 5.19
C ASP A 35 2.34 3.52 6.09
N GLU A 36 3.48 4.22 6.11
CA GLU A 36 3.66 5.45 6.89
C GLU A 36 2.78 6.59 6.37
N ASP A 37 2.73 6.80 5.05
CA ASP A 37 1.88 7.84 4.45
C ASP A 37 0.39 7.52 4.60
N ILE A 38 -0.01 6.24 4.51
CA ILE A 38 -1.39 5.82 4.81
C ILE A 38 -1.75 6.09 6.27
N ASN A 39 -0.88 5.70 7.22
CA ASN A 39 -1.11 5.97 8.63
C ASN A 39 -1.23 7.47 8.88
N ARG A 40 -0.33 8.26 8.29
CA ARG A 40 -0.40 9.72 8.35
C ARG A 40 -1.71 10.22 7.78
N LEU A 41 -2.14 9.75 6.60
CA LEU A 41 -3.38 10.17 5.97
C LEU A 41 -4.61 9.91 6.87
N ILE A 42 -4.66 8.74 7.53
CA ILE A 42 -5.74 8.40 8.49
C ILE A 42 -5.68 9.28 9.74
N GLU A 43 -4.48 9.57 10.25
CA GLU A 43 -4.29 10.31 11.50
C GLU A 43 -4.49 11.82 11.33
N THR A 44 -3.97 12.39 10.24
CA THR A 44 -4.02 13.83 9.98
C THR A 44 -5.20 14.23 9.10
N GLY A 45 -5.86 13.27 8.44
CA GLY A 45 -6.91 13.56 7.45
C GLY A 45 -6.35 14.32 6.25
N ALA A 46 -5.28 13.82 5.65
CA ALA A 46 -4.70 14.45 4.48
C ALA A 46 -5.66 14.32 3.28
N GLU A 47 -5.96 15.44 2.63
CA GLU A 47 -6.95 15.56 1.54
C GLU A 47 -6.27 16.19 0.31
N GLY A 48 -6.68 15.81 -0.90
CA GLY A 48 -6.17 16.41 -2.15
C GLY A 48 -4.87 15.77 -2.67
N ASP A 49 -3.87 16.59 -3.00
CA ASP A 49 -2.61 16.17 -3.66
C ASP A 49 -1.85 15.05 -2.92
N ASP A 50 -1.84 15.06 -1.58
CA ASP A 50 -1.17 14.03 -0.78
C ASP A 50 -1.82 12.64 -0.97
N TYR A 51 -3.14 12.61 -1.11
CA TYR A 51 -3.89 11.39 -1.39
C TYR A 51 -3.61 10.88 -2.82
N ASP A 52 -3.63 11.78 -3.81
CA ASP A 52 -3.40 11.42 -5.21
C ASP A 52 -1.98 10.86 -5.42
N ASN A 53 -0.96 11.52 -4.85
CA ASN A 53 0.43 11.07 -4.87
C ASN A 53 0.62 9.71 -4.18
N LEU A 54 -0.12 9.45 -3.09
CA LEU A 54 -0.11 8.16 -2.41
C LEU A 54 -0.67 7.04 -3.30
N VAL A 55 -1.80 7.31 -3.96
CA VAL A 55 -2.44 6.37 -4.89
C VAL A 55 -1.56 6.11 -6.11
N GLU A 56 -0.97 7.13 -6.73
CA GLU A 56 -0.04 6.97 -7.86
C GLU A 56 1.16 6.10 -7.48
N ARG A 57 1.72 6.33 -6.28
CA ARG A 57 2.85 5.55 -5.78
C ARG A 57 2.48 4.08 -5.54
N ALA A 58 1.31 3.84 -4.93
CA ALA A 58 0.77 2.50 -4.75
C ALA A 58 0.57 1.77 -6.09
N GLN A 59 0.03 2.44 -7.12
CA GLN A 59 -0.16 1.86 -8.45
C GLN A 59 1.16 1.51 -9.16
N SER A 60 2.20 2.33 -8.95
CA SER A 60 3.53 2.06 -9.49
C SER A 60 4.14 0.80 -8.88
N VAL A 61 4.00 0.63 -7.56
CA VAL A 61 4.42 -0.59 -6.85
C VAL A 61 3.58 -1.80 -7.28
N GLU A 62 2.27 -1.63 -7.46
CA GLU A 62 1.35 -2.67 -7.93
C GLU A 62 1.79 -3.23 -9.27
N THR A 63 2.13 -2.36 -10.22
CA THR A 63 2.59 -2.76 -11.55
C THR A 63 3.85 -3.62 -11.48
N ARG A 64 4.75 -3.30 -10.56
CA ARG A 64 6.00 -4.04 -10.33
C ARG A 64 5.74 -5.40 -9.69
N PHE A 65 4.82 -5.46 -8.72
CA PHE A 65 4.36 -6.70 -8.12
C PHE A 65 3.54 -7.58 -9.07
N ALA A 66 2.84 -7.02 -10.05
CA ALA A 66 2.09 -7.82 -11.02
C ALA A 66 2.99 -8.78 -11.81
N VAL A 67 4.27 -8.42 -11.98
CA VAL A 67 5.26 -9.22 -12.72
C VAL A 67 5.93 -10.25 -11.79
N ASP A 68 6.41 -9.80 -10.63
CA ASP A 68 7.27 -10.62 -9.75
C ASP A 68 6.49 -11.31 -8.62
N HIS A 69 5.44 -10.67 -8.11
CA HIS A 69 4.73 -11.06 -6.89
C HIS A 69 3.20 -10.90 -7.02
N PRO A 70 2.52 -11.77 -7.80
CA PRO A 70 1.08 -11.66 -8.04
C PRO A 70 0.22 -11.80 -6.77
N VAL A 71 0.77 -12.33 -5.68
CA VAL A 71 0.10 -12.36 -4.37
C VAL A 71 0.17 -10.99 -3.69
N ALA A 72 1.34 -10.32 -3.73
CA ALA A 72 1.53 -8.98 -3.19
C ALA A 72 0.71 -7.95 -3.98
N GLU A 73 0.63 -8.11 -5.31
CA GLU A 73 -0.20 -7.28 -6.19
C GLU A 73 -1.66 -7.26 -5.73
N ARG A 74 -2.25 -8.42 -5.40
CA ARG A 74 -3.64 -8.48 -4.94
C ARG A 74 -3.88 -7.71 -3.65
N PHE A 75 -2.97 -7.85 -2.68
CA PHE A 75 -3.09 -7.11 -1.41
C PHE A 75 -2.94 -5.60 -1.63
N LEU A 76 -1.99 -5.20 -2.48
CA LEU A 76 -1.77 -3.80 -2.80
C LEU A 76 -2.95 -3.19 -3.57
N ARG A 77 -3.58 -3.95 -4.45
CA ARG A 77 -4.82 -3.52 -5.11
C ARG A 77 -5.96 -3.31 -4.12
N GLU A 78 -6.14 -4.22 -3.15
CA GLU A 78 -7.13 -4.02 -2.09
C GLU A 78 -6.83 -2.79 -1.23
N ILE A 79 -5.55 -2.47 -0.99
CA ILE A 79 -5.12 -1.24 -0.30
C ILE A 79 -5.51 -0.01 -1.13
N ILE A 80 -5.27 -0.02 -2.45
CA ILE A 80 -5.66 1.07 -3.36
C ILE A 80 -7.18 1.26 -3.40
N ASP A 81 -7.94 0.17 -3.50
CA ASP A 81 -9.41 0.21 -3.46
C ASP A 81 -9.94 0.74 -2.11
N ALA A 82 -9.30 0.37 -1.01
CA ALA A 82 -9.65 0.87 0.31
C ALA A 82 -9.32 2.36 0.45
N LEU A 83 -8.17 2.81 -0.06
CA LEU A 83 -7.82 4.23 -0.14
C LEU A 83 -8.84 4.99 -0.97
N ALA A 84 -9.22 4.47 -2.15
CA ALA A 84 -10.25 5.05 -3.00
C ALA A 84 -11.54 5.29 -2.22
N ARG A 85 -11.99 4.32 -1.42
CA ARG A 85 -13.20 4.50 -0.59
C ARG A 85 -13.09 5.59 0.47
N ILE A 86 -11.89 5.93 0.93
CA ILE A 86 -11.68 6.97 1.95
C ILE A 86 -11.63 8.36 1.31
N GLY A 87 -11.11 8.47 0.08
CA GLY A 87 -10.99 9.74 -0.65
C GLY A 87 -12.21 10.16 -1.49
N ILE A 88 -13.27 9.35 -1.55
CA ILE A 88 -14.54 9.66 -2.28
C ILE A 88 -15.57 10.29 -1.34
#